data_AF-A0A0D2U4N8-F1
#
_entry.id   AF-A0A0D2U4N8-F1
#
_cell.length_a   1.000
_cell.length_b   1.000
_cell.length_c   1.000
_cell.angle_alpha   90.00
_cell.angle_beta   90.00
_cell.angle_gamma   90.00
#
_symmetry.space_group_name_H-M   'P 1'
#
loop_
_entity.id
_entity.type
_entity.pdbx_description
1 polymer ?
#
loop_
_entity_poly.entity_id
_entity_poly.type
_entity_poly.pdbx_seq_one_letter_code
_entity_poly.pdbx_strand_id
1 'polypeptide(L)'
;MSNIPKEAIEVIAQSIGITNLSPDVALSLAPDVEYRVQEIMQEAIKCMRHSRRTVLTADDVDSALNLRNVEPICGFASRDALRFKKAAGHKDLFYIDDKDVEFKEVLESPLPKAPLDTSVTSHWLAIEGIQPAIPENASIEAPSDGKKAEYKEDGLSVDVKLPVKHVLSRELQLYFDKIVDVTMNKSVSILFKQALLSLATDSGLHPLVPYFTYFIADEVARNLNNFPLMFALMRVARSLLQNEHLHIEPYLHQLMPSIITCLVAKRLGNKFTDNHWELRNFAAKLVASICKRFGHVYHNLQPRVTRTLLHAFLDPTKTFPQHYGAIQGLAALGPSVV
;
A
#
# COMPACT_ATOMS: atom_id res chain seq x y z
N MET A 1 -13.10 23.09 -43.05
CA MET A 1 -14.51 23.52 -43.15
C MET A 1 -15.02 23.62 -41.73
N SER A 2 -15.55 24.77 -41.35
CA SER A 2 -16.05 25.00 -40.00
C SER A 2 -17.25 24.10 -39.71
N ASN A 3 -17.36 23.58 -38.49
CA ASN A 3 -18.49 22.74 -38.08
C ASN A 3 -19.73 23.57 -37.72
N ILE A 4 -19.56 24.89 -37.55
CA ILE A 4 -20.66 25.81 -37.24
C ILE A 4 -21.44 26.13 -38.52
N PRO A 5 -22.76 25.86 -38.55
CA PRO A 5 -23.60 26.19 -39.71
C PRO A 5 -23.70 27.71 -39.88
N LYS A 6 -23.61 28.19 -41.12
CA LYS A 6 -23.80 29.61 -41.46
C LYS A 6 -25.18 30.12 -41.01
N GLU A 7 -26.17 29.24 -41.03
CA GLU A 7 -27.54 29.52 -40.61
C GLU A 7 -27.61 29.95 -39.13
N ALA A 8 -26.72 29.44 -38.27
CA ALA A 8 -26.71 29.85 -36.85
C ALA A 8 -26.27 31.31 -36.67
N ILE A 9 -25.32 31.78 -37.48
CA ILE A 9 -24.84 33.17 -37.44
C ILE A 9 -25.91 34.13 -37.99
N GLU A 10 -26.59 33.72 -39.06
CA GLU A 10 -27.71 34.47 -39.63
C GLU A 10 -28.88 34.60 -38.63
N VAL A 11 -29.21 33.53 -37.91
CA VAL A 11 -30.26 33.55 -36.86
C VAL A 11 -29.88 34.51 -35.71
N ILE A 12 -28.62 34.54 -35.28
CA ILE A 12 -28.14 35.49 -34.26
C ILE A 12 -28.15 36.93 -34.80
N ALA A 13 -27.81 37.15 -36.07
CA ALA A 13 -27.90 38.48 -36.68
C ALA A 13 -29.35 38.99 -36.73
N GLN A 14 -30.30 38.10 -37.06
CA GLN A 14 -31.72 38.42 -37.06
C GLN A 14 -32.28 38.72 -35.67
N SER A 15 -31.80 38.04 -34.61
CA SER A 15 -32.23 38.33 -33.23
C SER A 15 -31.78 39.71 -32.75
N ILE A 16 -30.68 40.22 -33.29
CA ILE A 16 -30.18 41.60 -33.03
C ILE A 16 -30.91 42.64 -33.91
N GLY A 17 -31.66 42.20 -34.93
CA GLY A 17 -32.41 43.07 -35.84
C GLY A 17 -31.72 43.38 -37.17
N ILE A 18 -30.63 42.67 -37.51
CA ILE A 18 -29.93 42.80 -38.79
C ILE A 18 -30.57 41.82 -39.78
N THR A 19 -31.40 42.33 -40.70
CA THR A 19 -32.19 41.47 -41.61
C THR A 19 -31.41 40.95 -42.80
N ASN A 20 -30.41 41.69 -43.29
CA ASN A 20 -29.62 41.34 -44.48
C ASN A 20 -28.11 41.32 -44.16
N LEU A 21 -27.61 40.19 -43.67
CA LEU A 21 -26.17 39.94 -43.53
C LEU A 21 -25.63 39.38 -44.85
N SER A 22 -24.46 39.83 -45.32
CA SER A 22 -23.84 39.23 -46.51
C SER A 22 -23.31 37.83 -46.19
N PRO A 23 -23.46 36.85 -47.10
CA PRO A 23 -23.07 35.46 -46.86
C PRO A 23 -21.55 35.32 -46.65
N ASP A 24 -20.75 36.19 -47.25
CA ASP A 24 -19.29 36.20 -47.11
C ASP A 24 -18.84 36.59 -45.68
N VAL A 25 -19.62 37.44 -44.99
CA VAL A 25 -19.36 37.79 -43.59
C VAL A 25 -19.71 36.62 -42.67
N ALA A 26 -20.81 35.92 -42.91
CA ALA A 26 -21.15 34.71 -42.16
C ALA A 26 -20.08 33.60 -42.32
N LEU A 27 -19.57 33.41 -43.55
CA LEU A 27 -18.53 32.43 -43.85
C LEU A 27 -17.18 32.76 -43.22
N SER A 28 -16.84 34.04 -43.07
CA SER A 28 -15.59 34.47 -42.42
C SER A 28 -15.68 34.49 -40.89
N LEU A 29 -16.86 34.75 -40.33
CA LEU A 29 -17.07 34.78 -38.88
C LEU A 29 -17.13 33.37 -38.26
N ALA A 30 -17.70 32.40 -38.96
CA ALA A 30 -17.81 31.02 -38.49
C ALA A 30 -16.47 30.40 -38.00
N PRO A 31 -15.36 30.47 -38.75
CA PRO A 31 -14.08 29.93 -38.28
C PRO A 31 -13.47 30.72 -37.11
N ASP A 32 -13.69 32.04 -36.99
CA ASP A 32 -13.19 32.82 -35.84
C ASP A 32 -13.91 32.41 -34.54
N VAL A 33 -15.23 32.22 -34.60
CA VAL A 33 -16.01 31.73 -33.45
C VAL A 33 -15.58 30.33 -33.05
N GLU A 34 -15.40 29.43 -34.02
CA GLU A 34 -14.93 28.07 -33.74
C GLU A 34 -13.53 28.08 -33.10
N TYR A 35 -12.62 28.93 -33.57
CA TYR A 35 -11.30 29.10 -32.98
C TYR A 35 -11.38 29.54 -31.51
N ARG A 36 -12.21 30.56 -31.20
CA ARG A 36 -12.39 31.04 -29.81
C ARG A 36 -13.00 29.97 -28.90
N VAL A 37 -13.97 29.19 -29.39
CA VAL A 37 -14.56 28.08 -28.63
C VAL A 37 -13.50 27.01 -28.34
N GLN A 38 -12.71 26.63 -29.34
CA GLN A 38 -11.63 25.66 -29.16
C GLN A 38 -10.58 26.16 -28.17
N GLU A 39 -10.22 27.44 -28.21
CA GLU A 39 -9.28 28.04 -27.29
C GLU A 39 -9.76 27.99 -25.82
N ILE A 40 -11.03 28.30 -25.57
CA ILE A 40 -11.64 28.19 -24.23
C ILE A 40 -11.68 26.73 -23.78
N MET A 41 -12.07 25.81 -24.67
CA MET A 41 -12.13 24.38 -24.34
C MET A 41 -10.74 23.80 -24.02
N GLN A 42 -9.70 24.22 -24.72
CA GLN A 42 -8.33 23.80 -24.41
C GLN A 42 -7.89 24.27 -23.02
N GLU A 43 -8.26 25.48 -22.62
CA GLU A 43 -7.96 25.99 -21.29
C GLU A 43 -8.75 25.26 -20.20
N ALA A 44 -10.04 24.98 -20.45
CA ALA A 44 -10.87 24.21 -19.53
C ALA A 44 -10.32 22.78 -19.31
N ILE A 45 -9.80 22.13 -20.37
CA ILE A 45 -9.14 20.81 -20.25
C ILE A 45 -7.89 20.90 -19.35
N LYS A 46 -7.14 22.01 -19.39
CA LYS A 46 -6.00 22.20 -18.48
C LYS A 46 -6.48 22.32 -17.03
N CYS A 47 -7.52 23.12 -16.77
CA CYS A 47 -8.13 23.24 -15.44
C CYS A 47 -8.62 21.87 -14.91
N MET A 48 -9.25 21.07 -15.76
CA MET A 48 -9.70 19.70 -15.44
C MET A 48 -8.53 18.79 -15.05
N ARG A 49 -7.44 18.80 -15.84
CA ARG A 49 -6.24 18.01 -15.57
C ARG A 49 -5.54 18.44 -14.28
N HIS A 50 -5.47 19.75 -14.02
CA HIS A 50 -4.93 20.29 -12.77
C HIS A 50 -5.77 19.87 -11.55
N SER A 51 -7.08 19.71 -11.75
CA SER A 51 -8.01 19.19 -10.74
C SER A 51 -7.95 17.66 -10.57
N ARG A 52 -7.08 16.95 -11.29
CA ARG A 52 -6.94 15.48 -11.28
C ARG A 52 -8.24 14.72 -11.63
N ARG A 53 -9.10 15.35 -12.44
CA ARG A 53 -10.35 14.75 -12.94
C ARG A 53 -10.20 14.35 -14.41
N THR A 54 -11.00 13.39 -14.84
CA THR A 54 -11.10 12.95 -16.24
C THR A 54 -12.39 13.44 -16.92
N VAL A 55 -13.33 13.96 -16.14
CA VAL A 55 -14.61 14.51 -16.60
C VAL A 55 -14.56 16.02 -16.48
N LEU A 56 -14.87 16.71 -17.58
CA LEU A 56 -14.91 18.16 -17.65
C LEU A 56 -16.23 18.67 -17.06
N THR A 57 -16.15 19.61 -16.12
CA THR A 57 -17.29 20.20 -15.41
C THR A 57 -17.51 21.65 -15.82
N ALA A 58 -18.70 22.20 -15.55
CA ALA A 58 -19.00 23.62 -15.83
C ALA A 58 -18.02 24.56 -15.12
N ASP A 59 -17.63 24.24 -13.88
CA ASP A 59 -16.64 24.99 -13.10
C ASP A 59 -15.27 25.10 -13.80
N ASP A 60 -14.87 24.08 -14.56
CA ASP A 60 -13.61 24.10 -15.32
C ASP A 60 -13.70 25.09 -16.49
N VAL A 61 -14.88 25.24 -17.11
CA VAL A 61 -15.15 26.21 -18.18
C VAL A 61 -15.25 27.63 -17.61
N ASP A 62 -15.92 27.81 -16.48
CA ASP A 62 -16.00 29.12 -15.80
C ASP A 62 -14.62 29.61 -15.36
N SER A 63 -13.78 28.70 -14.88
CA SER A 63 -12.37 28.99 -14.59
C SER A 63 -11.61 29.42 -15.85
N ALA A 64 -11.84 28.76 -16.98
CA ALA A 64 -11.23 29.11 -18.26
C ALA A 64 -11.70 30.48 -18.79
N LEU A 65 -12.98 30.80 -18.66
CA LEU A 65 -13.54 32.10 -19.04
C LEU A 65 -12.93 33.23 -18.21
N ASN A 66 -12.82 33.03 -16.89
CA ASN A 66 -12.17 33.98 -15.99
C ASN A 66 -10.69 34.21 -16.36
N LEU A 67 -9.95 33.15 -16.69
CA LEU A 67 -8.55 33.25 -17.13
C LEU A 67 -8.40 34.06 -18.44
N ARG A 68 -9.41 34.05 -19.30
CA ARG A 68 -9.43 34.79 -20.57
C ARG A 68 -10.09 36.16 -20.47
N ASN A 69 -10.48 36.59 -19.27
CA ASN A 69 -11.22 37.84 -19.03
C ASN A 69 -12.51 37.94 -19.86
N VAL A 70 -13.17 36.80 -20.10
CA VAL A 70 -14.50 36.74 -20.72
C VAL A 70 -15.54 36.81 -19.60
N GLU A 71 -16.68 37.44 -19.88
CA GLU A 71 -17.79 37.52 -18.92
C GLU A 71 -18.26 36.12 -18.51
N PRO A 72 -18.42 35.85 -17.19
CA PRO A 72 -18.84 34.54 -16.71
C PRO A 72 -20.30 34.27 -17.07
N ILE A 73 -20.58 33.02 -17.45
CA ILE A 73 -21.93 32.62 -17.86
C ILE A 73 -22.66 32.04 -16.65
N CYS A 74 -23.61 32.81 -16.10
CA CYS A 74 -24.41 32.37 -14.95
C CYS A 74 -25.51 31.38 -15.35
N GLY A 75 -25.86 30.45 -14.45
CA GLY A 75 -27.02 29.56 -14.59
C GLY A 75 -26.70 28.07 -14.79
N PHE A 76 -25.43 27.69 -14.88
CA PHE A 76 -25.00 26.31 -15.17
C PHE A 76 -24.55 25.49 -13.94
N ALA A 77 -24.73 26.03 -12.73
CA ALA A 77 -24.36 25.36 -11.47
C ALA A 77 -25.40 24.35 -10.96
N SER A 78 -26.56 24.25 -11.63
CA SER A 78 -27.61 23.30 -11.22
C SER A 78 -27.18 21.86 -11.49
N ARG A 79 -27.57 20.94 -10.60
CA ARG A 79 -27.35 19.49 -10.77
C ARG A 79 -28.29 18.87 -11.79
N ASP A 80 -29.34 19.58 -12.20
CA ASP A 80 -30.27 19.08 -13.20
C ASP A 80 -29.69 19.23 -14.60
N ALA A 81 -29.71 18.12 -15.35
CA ALA A 81 -29.29 18.12 -16.73
C ALA A 81 -30.28 18.93 -17.59
N LEU A 82 -29.75 19.91 -18.34
CA LEU A 82 -30.53 20.68 -19.30
C LEU A 82 -31.16 19.76 -20.36
N ARG A 83 -32.48 19.87 -20.53
CA ARG A 83 -33.24 19.06 -21.49
C ARG A 83 -33.56 19.87 -22.75
N PHE A 84 -32.80 19.63 -23.80
CA PHE A 84 -33.07 20.20 -25.12
C PHE A 84 -34.26 19.49 -25.77
N LYS A 85 -35.33 20.22 -26.07
CA LYS A 85 -36.50 19.73 -26.81
C LYS A 85 -36.53 20.29 -28.23
N LYS A 86 -36.98 19.47 -29.18
CA LYS A 86 -37.21 19.91 -30.57
C LYS A 86 -38.51 20.68 -30.66
N ALA A 87 -38.50 21.81 -31.38
CA ALA A 87 -39.71 22.56 -31.67
C ALA A 87 -40.62 21.79 -32.63
N ALA A 88 -41.93 21.79 -32.38
CA ALA A 88 -42.89 21.15 -33.25
C ALA A 88 -42.95 21.90 -34.60
N GLY A 89 -42.70 21.20 -35.71
CA GLY A 89 -42.77 21.75 -37.07
C GLY A 89 -41.43 22.12 -37.72
N HIS A 90 -40.32 22.18 -36.97
CA HIS A 90 -38.98 22.47 -37.51
C HIS A 90 -37.98 21.40 -37.07
N LYS A 91 -37.27 20.78 -38.02
CA LYS A 91 -36.36 19.65 -37.75
C LYS A 91 -35.07 20.07 -37.02
N ASP A 92 -34.66 21.32 -37.19
CA ASP A 92 -33.34 21.82 -36.79
C ASP A 92 -33.41 22.86 -35.66
N LEU A 93 -34.60 23.15 -35.13
CA LEU A 93 -34.80 24.11 -34.05
C LEU A 93 -34.97 23.39 -32.71
N PHE A 94 -34.09 23.72 -31.77
CA PHE A 94 -34.12 23.22 -30.40
C PHE A 94 -34.34 24.38 -29.43
N TYR A 95 -35.08 24.13 -28.36
CA TYR A 95 -35.26 25.06 -27.26
C TYR A 95 -35.03 24.35 -25.92
N ILE A 96 -34.74 25.13 -24.89
CA ILE A 96 -34.58 24.66 -23.52
C ILE A 96 -35.96 24.67 -22.87
N ASP A 97 -36.39 23.50 -22.36
CA ASP A 97 -37.67 23.36 -21.65
C ASP A 97 -37.54 23.87 -20.22
N ASP A 98 -37.71 25.18 -20.03
CA ASP A 98 -37.78 25.78 -18.71
C ASP A 98 -39.22 25.80 -18.23
N LYS A 99 -39.48 25.05 -17.16
CA LYS A 99 -40.79 25.05 -16.49
C LYS A 99 -40.80 26.10 -15.41
N ASP A 100 -41.83 26.94 -15.41
CA ASP A 100 -42.09 27.84 -14.30
C ASP A 100 -42.41 27.02 -13.04
N VAL A 101 -41.71 27.31 -11.96
CA VAL A 101 -41.90 26.68 -10.64
C VAL A 101 -42.39 27.73 -9.66
N GLU A 102 -43.38 27.39 -8.84
CA GLU A 102 -43.87 28.32 -7.82
C GLU A 102 -42.86 28.46 -6.68
N PHE A 103 -42.62 29.70 -6.22
CA PHE A 103 -41.66 29.96 -5.13
C PHE A 103 -41.96 29.20 -3.83
N LYS A 104 -43.24 28.89 -3.58
CA LYS A 104 -43.66 28.12 -2.41
C LYS A 104 -43.13 26.68 -2.46
N GLU A 105 -43.15 26.06 -3.63
CA GLU A 105 -42.66 24.68 -3.83
C GLU A 105 -41.13 24.61 -3.61
N VAL A 106 -40.40 25.66 -4.01
CA VAL A 106 -38.95 25.75 -3.76
C VAL A 106 -38.66 25.92 -2.26
N LEU A 107 -39.45 26.73 -1.55
CA LEU A 107 -39.24 26.98 -0.12
C LEU A 107 -39.59 25.75 0.75
N GLU A 108 -40.60 24.97 0.34
CA GLU A 108 -41.02 23.75 1.02
C GLU A 108 -40.15 22.53 0.66
N SER A 109 -39.26 22.66 -0.33
CA SER A 109 -38.39 21.56 -0.76
C SER A 109 -37.44 21.11 0.37
N PRO A 110 -37.31 19.80 0.62
CA PRO A 110 -36.46 19.31 1.70
C PRO A 110 -34.98 19.54 1.38
N LEU A 111 -34.21 19.90 2.40
CA LEU A 111 -32.77 20.09 2.29
C LEU A 111 -32.08 18.78 1.84
N PRO A 112 -31.07 18.86 0.96
CA PRO A 112 -30.31 17.67 0.56
C PRO A 112 -29.52 17.12 1.75
N LYS A 113 -29.35 15.79 1.78
CA LYS A 113 -28.52 15.13 2.79
C LYS A 113 -27.05 15.50 2.57
N ALA A 114 -26.39 15.93 3.64
CA ALA A 114 -24.95 16.19 3.61
C ALA A 114 -24.18 14.86 3.46
N PRO A 115 -23.13 14.81 2.62
CA PRO A 115 -22.22 13.67 2.60
C PRO A 115 -21.42 13.59 3.91
N LEU A 116 -20.86 12.40 4.18
CA LEU A 116 -19.92 12.23 5.30
C LEU A 116 -18.59 12.94 5.02
N ASP A 117 -17.89 13.30 6.09
CA ASP A 117 -16.57 13.90 5.99
C ASP A 117 -15.55 12.94 5.37
N THR A 118 -14.58 13.51 4.65
CA THR A 118 -13.53 12.75 3.97
C THR A 118 -12.59 12.08 4.97
N SER A 119 -12.55 10.74 4.98
CA SER A 119 -11.61 9.94 5.76
C SER A 119 -10.65 9.14 4.86
N VAL A 120 -9.41 8.93 5.32
CA VAL A 120 -8.42 8.11 4.60
C VAL A 120 -8.33 6.73 5.25
N THR A 121 -8.50 5.68 4.45
CA THR A 121 -8.34 4.28 4.86
C THR A 121 -7.14 3.66 4.12
N SER A 122 -6.19 3.10 4.87
CA SER A 122 -5.00 2.45 4.30
C SER A 122 -5.13 0.93 4.28
N HIS A 123 -4.64 0.30 3.22
CA HIS A 123 -4.52 -1.15 3.08
C HIS A 123 -3.27 -1.50 2.28
N TRP A 124 -2.85 -2.76 2.33
CA TRP A 124 -1.71 -3.25 1.56
C TRP A 124 -2.12 -3.53 0.11
N LEU A 125 -1.58 -2.73 -0.82
CA LEU A 125 -1.77 -2.96 -2.26
C LEU A 125 -0.90 -4.13 -2.77
N ALA A 126 0.34 -4.24 -2.29
CA ALA A 126 1.26 -5.29 -2.69
C ALA A 126 2.26 -5.62 -1.58
N ILE A 127 2.60 -6.90 -1.47
CA ILE A 127 3.67 -7.43 -0.61
C ILE A 127 4.61 -8.20 -1.54
N GLU A 128 5.89 -7.81 -1.63
CA GLU A 128 6.87 -8.42 -2.54
C GLU A 128 6.43 -8.42 -4.03
N GLY A 129 5.68 -7.40 -4.45
CA GLY A 129 5.15 -7.30 -5.80
C GLY A 129 3.94 -8.21 -6.10
N ILE A 130 3.45 -8.96 -5.11
CA ILE A 130 2.22 -9.75 -5.20
C ILE A 130 1.09 -8.99 -4.50
N GLN A 131 -0.02 -8.78 -5.21
CA GLN A 131 -1.21 -8.17 -4.63
C GLN A 131 -1.94 -9.17 -3.73
N PRO A 132 -2.11 -8.90 -2.43
CA PRO A 132 -2.85 -9.78 -1.56
C PRO A 132 -4.35 -9.73 -1.89
N ALA A 133 -5.04 -10.87 -1.77
CA ALA A 133 -6.47 -10.99 -2.02
C ALA A 133 -7.30 -10.47 -0.82
N ILE A 134 -7.23 -9.15 -0.59
CA ILE A 134 -8.01 -8.42 0.41
C ILE A 134 -9.24 -7.81 -0.29
N PRO A 135 -10.43 -7.71 0.32
CA PRO A 135 -11.63 -7.11 -0.29
C PRO A 135 -11.43 -5.75 -0.99
N GLU A 136 -10.50 -4.91 -0.51
CA GLU A 136 -10.19 -3.61 -1.12
C GLU A 136 -9.35 -3.72 -2.41
N ASN A 137 -8.64 -4.83 -2.59
CA ASN A 137 -7.82 -5.09 -3.77
C ASN A 137 -8.67 -5.74 -4.86
N ALA A 138 -8.58 -5.21 -6.08
CA ALA A 138 -9.21 -5.82 -7.24
C ALA A 138 -8.66 -7.25 -7.44
N SER A 139 -9.55 -8.22 -7.68
CA SER A 139 -9.13 -9.52 -8.18
C SER A 139 -8.45 -9.30 -9.53
N ILE A 140 -7.23 -9.82 -9.69
CA ILE A 140 -6.49 -9.80 -10.97
C ILE A 140 -7.29 -10.53 -12.08
N GLU A 141 -8.29 -11.31 -11.68
CA GLU A 141 -9.33 -11.83 -12.55
C GLU A 141 -10.50 -10.83 -12.63
N ALA A 142 -10.67 -10.19 -13.77
CA ALA A 142 -11.98 -9.69 -14.20
C ALA A 142 -12.08 -9.75 -15.74
N PRO A 143 -13.25 -10.04 -16.36
CA PRO A 143 -14.55 -10.38 -15.78
C PRO A 143 -15.16 -11.69 -16.36
N SER A 144 -15.71 -12.57 -15.52
CA SER A 144 -16.81 -13.44 -15.96
C SER A 144 -17.81 -13.64 -14.81
N ASP A 145 -19.07 -13.37 -15.14
CA ASP A 145 -20.30 -13.58 -14.40
C ASP A 145 -20.24 -13.99 -12.92
N GLY A 146 -20.64 -13.04 -12.08
CA GLY A 146 -21.72 -13.25 -11.12
C GLY A 146 -21.75 -14.56 -10.34
N LYS A 147 -20.76 -14.79 -9.46
CA LYS A 147 -20.96 -15.65 -8.28
C LYS A 147 -20.29 -15.05 -7.06
N LYS A 148 -21.12 -14.60 -6.11
CA LYS A 148 -20.70 -14.26 -4.74
C LYS A 148 -20.13 -15.51 -4.09
N ALA A 149 -18.86 -15.48 -3.69
CA ALA A 149 -18.29 -16.46 -2.78
C ALA A 149 -18.36 -15.89 -1.36
N GLU A 150 -19.15 -16.51 -0.49
CA GLU A 150 -19.10 -16.29 0.96
C GLU A 150 -17.75 -16.76 1.48
N TYR A 151 -17.08 -15.92 2.28
CA TYR A 151 -15.96 -16.36 3.12
C TYR A 151 -16.23 -16.00 4.57
N LYS A 152 -16.15 -17.03 5.42
CA LYS A 152 -16.14 -16.97 6.88
C LYS A 152 -14.83 -16.34 7.36
N GLU A 153 -14.93 -15.53 8.41
CA GLU A 153 -13.82 -15.13 9.27
C GLU A 153 -13.12 -16.39 9.82
N ASP A 154 -11.95 -16.71 9.28
CA ASP A 154 -10.93 -17.45 10.00
C ASP A 154 -9.56 -17.03 9.45
N GLY A 155 -8.61 -16.83 10.37
CA GLY A 155 -7.41 -16.01 10.18
C GLY A 155 -6.68 -16.17 8.83
N LEU A 156 -6.31 -15.03 8.24
CA LEU A 156 -5.46 -14.93 7.06
C LEU A 156 -4.17 -15.75 7.25
N SER A 157 -4.17 -16.99 6.77
CA SER A 157 -2.95 -17.62 6.31
C SER A 157 -2.59 -16.91 5.01
N VAL A 158 -1.69 -15.94 5.09
CA VAL A 158 -0.87 -15.60 3.93
C VAL A 158 -0.09 -16.88 3.64
N ASP A 159 -0.64 -17.70 2.75
CA ASP A 159 0.08 -18.83 2.17
C ASP A 159 1.12 -18.20 1.24
N VAL A 160 2.16 -17.64 1.86
CA VAL A 160 3.46 -17.47 1.22
C VAL A 160 3.92 -18.90 0.98
N LYS A 161 3.38 -19.54 -0.05
CA LYS A 161 4.02 -20.68 -0.69
C LYS A 161 5.39 -20.16 -1.08
N LEU A 162 6.37 -20.45 -0.23
CA LEU A 162 7.76 -20.14 -0.51
C LEU A 162 8.10 -20.80 -1.86
N PRO A 163 8.58 -20.01 -2.84
CA PRO A 163 7.89 -19.94 -4.11
C PRO A 163 8.60 -20.74 -5.19
N VAL A 164 7.91 -20.85 -6.34
CA VAL A 164 8.49 -20.80 -7.68
C VAL A 164 9.91 -20.21 -7.62
N LYS A 165 10.92 -21.03 -7.97
CA LYS A 165 12.35 -20.67 -8.02
C LYS A 165 12.52 -19.16 -8.21
N HIS A 166 12.80 -18.41 -7.15
CA HIS A 166 13.19 -17.02 -7.32
C HIS A 166 14.30 -17.02 -8.36
N VAL A 167 14.21 -16.11 -9.33
CA VAL A 167 15.30 -15.84 -10.28
C VAL A 167 16.44 -15.20 -9.49
N LEU A 168 17.07 -15.98 -8.63
CA LEU A 168 18.28 -15.61 -7.93
C LEU A 168 19.36 -15.55 -9.00
N SER A 169 20.03 -14.41 -9.10
CA SER A 169 21.25 -14.30 -9.90
C SER A 169 22.29 -15.32 -9.40
N ARG A 170 23.11 -15.84 -10.31
CA ARG A 170 24.22 -16.76 -9.97
C ARG A 170 25.14 -16.16 -8.90
N GLU A 171 25.37 -14.85 -8.95
CA GLU A 171 26.17 -14.13 -7.96
C GLU A 171 25.54 -14.14 -6.56
N LEU A 172 24.20 -14.02 -6.47
CA LEU A 172 23.49 -14.05 -5.20
C LEU A 172 23.48 -15.46 -4.59
N GLN A 173 23.43 -16.50 -5.42
CA GLN A 173 23.56 -17.88 -4.96
C GLN A 173 24.97 -18.14 -4.41
N LEU A 174 26.01 -17.73 -5.15
CA LEU A 174 27.40 -17.86 -4.69
C LEU A 174 27.65 -17.06 -3.41
N TYR A 175 27.03 -15.88 -3.27
CA TYR A 175 27.08 -15.10 -2.04
C TYR A 175 26.40 -15.82 -0.87
N PHE A 176 25.20 -16.37 -1.08
CA PHE A 176 24.48 -17.14 -0.07
C PHE A 176 25.28 -18.37 0.38
N ASP A 177 25.76 -19.17 -0.57
CA ASP A 177 26.57 -20.36 -0.30
C ASP A 177 27.84 -19.98 0.49
N LYS A 178 28.48 -18.87 0.12
CA LYS A 178 29.67 -18.39 0.84
C LYS A 178 29.37 -18.00 2.29
N ILE A 179 28.23 -17.36 2.56
CA ILE A 179 27.82 -17.00 3.92
C ILE A 179 27.47 -18.24 4.73
N VAL A 180 26.76 -19.20 4.13
CA VAL A 180 26.41 -20.48 4.76
C VAL A 180 27.69 -21.23 5.16
N ASP A 181 28.65 -21.35 4.25
CA ASP A 181 29.93 -22.00 4.50
C ASP A 181 30.73 -21.34 5.63
N VAL A 182 30.78 -20.00 5.65
CA VAL A 182 31.50 -19.25 6.69
C VAL A 182 30.80 -19.40 8.05
N THR A 183 29.46 -19.46 8.06
CA THR A 183 28.65 -19.66 9.27
C THR A 183 28.85 -21.06 9.85
N MET A 184 28.91 -22.09 9.00
CA MET A 184 29.07 -23.49 9.40
C MET A 184 30.49 -23.83 9.87
N ASN A 185 31.50 -23.41 9.09
CA ASN A 185 32.86 -23.92 9.27
C ASN A 185 33.80 -22.96 10.03
N LYS A 186 33.49 -21.65 10.10
CA LYS A 186 34.43 -20.61 10.57
C LYS A 186 33.77 -19.55 11.47
N SER A 187 32.94 -19.96 12.42
CA SER A 187 32.15 -19.09 13.33
C SER A 187 32.96 -18.08 14.18
N VAL A 188 34.27 -18.27 14.35
CA VAL A 188 35.16 -17.38 15.14
C VAL A 188 36.11 -16.55 14.25
N SER A 189 36.09 -16.76 12.94
CA SER A 189 37.04 -16.11 12.02
C SER A 189 36.74 -14.62 11.79
N ILE A 190 37.77 -13.84 11.45
CA ILE A 190 37.66 -12.46 10.98
C ILE A 190 36.71 -12.36 9.77
N LEU A 191 36.73 -13.40 8.91
CA LEU A 191 35.84 -13.52 7.76
C LEU A 191 34.35 -13.54 8.16
N PHE A 192 34.02 -14.16 9.30
CA PHE A 192 32.65 -14.18 9.79
C PHE A 192 32.20 -12.78 10.27
N LYS A 193 33.09 -12.02 10.92
CA LYS A 193 32.79 -10.62 11.30
C LYS A 193 32.56 -9.73 10.08
N GLN A 194 33.37 -9.89 9.03
CA GLN A 194 33.21 -9.16 7.77
C GLN A 194 31.91 -9.54 7.06
N ALA A 195 31.56 -10.83 7.03
CA ALA A 195 30.30 -11.30 6.47
C ALA A 195 29.08 -10.72 7.21
N LEU A 196 29.12 -10.64 8.54
CA LEU A 196 28.06 -10.01 9.33
C LEU A 196 27.92 -8.51 9.06
N LEU A 197 29.04 -7.81 8.86
CA LEU A 197 29.03 -6.39 8.51
C LEU A 197 28.42 -6.18 7.12
N SER A 198 28.84 -6.97 6.14
CA SER A 198 28.25 -6.96 4.78
C SER A 198 26.74 -7.20 4.84
N LEU A 199 26.28 -8.20 5.60
CA LEU A 199 24.85 -8.47 5.75
C LEU A 199 24.06 -7.33 6.41
N ALA A 200 24.71 -6.54 7.26
CA ALA A 200 24.10 -5.38 7.92
C ALA A 200 24.05 -4.13 7.04
N THR A 201 24.98 -3.97 6.08
CA THR A 201 25.10 -2.76 5.25
C THR A 201 24.52 -2.90 3.86
N ASP A 202 24.48 -4.11 3.31
CA ASP A 202 24.18 -4.31 1.89
C ASP A 202 22.68 -4.20 1.60
N SER A 203 22.32 -3.40 0.60
CA SER A 203 20.93 -3.05 0.25
C SER A 203 20.27 -3.98 -0.77
N GLY A 204 21.05 -4.85 -1.44
CA GLY A 204 20.58 -5.75 -2.50
C GLY A 204 20.16 -7.15 -2.06
N LEU A 205 20.12 -7.42 -0.75
CA LEU A 205 19.96 -8.78 -0.20
C LEU A 205 18.50 -9.18 0.04
N HIS A 206 17.55 -8.31 -0.32
CA HIS A 206 16.12 -8.52 -0.09
C HIS A 206 15.59 -9.86 -0.65
N PRO A 207 15.94 -10.29 -1.87
CA PRO A 207 15.52 -11.60 -2.40
C PRO A 207 16.08 -12.81 -1.63
N LEU A 208 17.15 -12.63 -0.84
CA LEU A 208 17.79 -13.69 -0.06
C LEU A 208 17.19 -13.85 1.34
N VAL A 209 16.43 -12.87 1.82
CA VAL A 209 15.84 -12.86 3.17
C VAL A 209 14.97 -14.10 3.46
N PRO A 210 14.09 -14.57 2.55
CA PRO A 210 13.32 -15.80 2.78
C PRO A 210 14.21 -17.03 2.95
N TYR A 211 15.28 -17.11 2.15
CA TYR A 211 16.23 -18.23 2.20
C TYR A 211 17.05 -18.21 3.50
N PHE A 212 17.51 -17.03 3.94
CA PHE A 212 18.21 -16.90 5.22
C PHE A 212 17.31 -17.22 6.41
N THR A 213 16.05 -16.75 6.41
CA THR A 213 15.12 -17.03 7.52
C THR A 213 14.75 -18.51 7.59
N TYR A 214 14.54 -19.17 6.45
CA TYR A 214 14.34 -20.62 6.37
C TYR A 214 15.58 -21.38 6.85
N PHE A 215 16.77 -21.00 6.36
CA PHE A 215 18.05 -21.60 6.76
C PHE A 215 18.29 -21.48 8.27
N ILE A 216 18.06 -20.31 8.86
CA ILE A 216 18.18 -20.10 10.31
C ILE A 216 17.19 -20.99 11.07
N ALA A 217 15.94 -21.10 10.60
CA ALA A 217 14.93 -21.92 11.27
C ALA A 217 15.25 -23.42 11.21
N ASP A 218 15.65 -23.94 10.05
CA ASP A 218 15.99 -25.34 9.85
C ASP A 218 17.25 -25.74 10.64
N GLU A 219 18.29 -24.90 10.59
CA GLU A 219 19.54 -25.17 11.33
C GLU A 219 19.37 -25.09 12.84
N VAL A 220 18.57 -24.15 13.35
CA VAL A 220 18.25 -24.10 14.79
C VAL A 220 17.47 -25.35 15.22
N ALA A 221 16.56 -25.86 14.39
CA ALA A 221 15.78 -27.06 14.71
C ALA A 221 16.65 -28.34 14.67
N ARG A 222 17.57 -28.47 13.71
CA ARG A 222 18.43 -29.65 13.54
C ARG A 222 19.61 -29.69 14.50
N ASN A 223 20.23 -28.53 14.77
CA ASN A 223 21.54 -28.44 15.42
C ASN A 223 21.52 -27.78 16.80
N LEU A 224 20.58 -28.17 17.68
CA LEU A 224 20.52 -27.70 19.08
C LEU A 224 21.74 -28.11 19.94
N ASN A 225 22.54 -29.05 19.46
CA ASN A 225 23.69 -29.61 20.18
C ASN A 225 25.00 -28.85 19.93
N ASN A 226 25.08 -28.02 18.88
CA ASN A 226 26.30 -27.30 18.50
C ASN A 226 26.24 -25.82 18.91
N PHE A 227 26.78 -25.52 20.10
CA PHE A 227 26.77 -24.17 20.67
C PHE A 227 27.38 -23.07 19.76
N PRO A 228 28.57 -23.26 19.13
CA PRO A 228 29.16 -22.22 18.29
C PRO A 228 28.32 -21.86 17.07
N LEU A 229 27.59 -22.85 16.52
CA LEU A 229 26.73 -22.66 15.35
C LEU A 229 25.48 -21.87 15.72
N MET A 230 24.79 -22.24 16.81
CA MET A 230 23.62 -21.50 17.29
C MET A 230 23.95 -20.03 17.57
N PHE A 231 25.12 -19.80 18.17
CA PHE A 231 25.58 -18.43 18.46
C PHE A 231 25.93 -17.66 17.18
N ALA A 232 26.50 -18.30 16.17
CA ALA A 232 26.71 -17.71 14.86
C ALA A 232 25.37 -17.36 14.17
N LEU A 233 24.39 -18.25 14.17
CA LEU A 233 23.06 -18.04 13.58
C LEU A 233 22.31 -16.88 14.24
N MET A 234 22.38 -16.75 15.57
CA MET A 234 21.77 -15.61 16.26
C MET A 234 22.47 -14.29 15.92
N ARG A 235 23.79 -14.30 15.66
CA ARG A 235 24.51 -13.11 15.17
C ARG A 235 24.10 -12.73 13.75
N VAL A 236 23.91 -13.72 12.87
CA VAL A 236 23.36 -13.52 11.51
C VAL A 236 21.95 -12.95 11.57
N ALA A 237 21.09 -13.49 12.43
CA ALA A 237 19.75 -12.96 12.66
C ALA A 237 19.79 -11.49 13.14
N ARG A 238 20.73 -11.16 14.04
CA ARG A 238 20.94 -9.79 14.49
C ARG A 238 21.40 -8.86 13.37
N SER A 239 22.37 -9.25 12.54
CA SER A 239 22.84 -8.41 11.43
C SER A 239 21.74 -8.16 10.40
N LEU A 240 20.91 -9.17 10.11
CA LEU A 240 19.73 -9.00 9.26
C LEU A 240 18.77 -7.96 9.88
N LEU A 241 18.43 -8.10 11.16
CA LEU A 241 17.51 -7.19 11.85
C LEU A 241 18.04 -5.76 12.03
N GLN A 242 19.36 -5.56 11.98
CA GLN A 242 19.99 -4.24 12.04
C GLN A 242 19.98 -3.51 10.70
N ASN A 243 19.79 -4.23 9.59
CA ASN A 243 19.80 -3.63 8.26
C ASN A 243 18.51 -2.83 8.04
N GLU A 244 18.65 -1.53 7.78
CA GLU A 244 17.51 -0.63 7.54
C GLU A 244 16.90 -0.83 6.15
N HIS A 245 17.68 -1.34 5.20
CA HIS A 245 17.27 -1.52 3.81
C HIS A 245 16.48 -2.81 3.58
N LEU A 246 16.38 -3.69 4.59
CA LEU A 246 15.65 -4.96 4.49
C LEU A 246 14.29 -4.87 5.18
N HIS A 247 13.23 -5.11 4.42
CA HIS A 247 11.87 -5.20 4.97
C HIS A 247 11.62 -6.62 5.52
N ILE A 248 12.12 -6.89 6.73
CA ILE A 248 12.03 -8.21 7.38
C ILE A 248 10.63 -8.46 7.98
N GLU A 249 9.77 -7.44 8.02
CA GLU A 249 8.44 -7.48 8.64
C GLU A 249 7.60 -8.71 8.27
N PRO A 250 7.49 -9.12 6.98
CA PRO A 250 6.70 -10.30 6.61
C PRO A 250 7.25 -11.59 7.20
N TYR A 251 8.56 -11.68 7.44
CA TYR A 251 9.25 -12.90 7.90
C TYR A 251 9.45 -12.97 9.42
N LEU A 252 9.05 -11.93 10.17
CA LEU A 252 9.17 -11.92 11.63
C LEU A 252 8.44 -13.11 12.27
N HIS A 253 7.27 -13.48 11.75
CA HIS A 253 6.49 -14.60 12.28
C HIS A 253 7.23 -15.96 12.15
N GLN A 254 8.11 -16.11 11.15
CA GLN A 254 8.90 -17.33 10.92
C GLN A 254 10.23 -17.30 11.70
N LEU A 255 10.86 -16.13 11.85
CA LEU A 255 12.13 -15.98 12.57
C LEU A 255 11.96 -16.03 14.10
N MET A 256 10.86 -15.50 14.62
CA MET A 256 10.61 -15.39 16.06
C MET A 256 10.56 -16.75 16.79
N PRO A 257 9.87 -17.79 16.29
CA PRO A 257 9.91 -19.12 16.88
C PRO A 257 11.33 -19.67 17.03
N SER A 258 12.21 -19.46 16.06
CA SER A 258 13.61 -19.90 16.10
C SER A 258 14.39 -19.21 17.23
N ILE A 259 14.21 -17.90 17.40
CA ILE A 259 14.86 -17.13 18.47
C ILE A 259 14.29 -17.53 19.85
N ILE A 260 12.97 -17.70 19.97
CA ILE A 260 12.32 -18.15 21.22
C ILE A 260 12.75 -19.58 21.57
N THR A 261 12.93 -20.45 20.58
CA THR A 261 13.43 -21.82 20.80
C THR A 261 14.84 -21.80 21.37
N CYS A 262 15.73 -20.96 20.84
CA CYS A 262 17.08 -20.75 21.41
C CYS A 262 17.04 -20.22 22.85
N LEU A 263 15.99 -19.49 23.24
CA LEU A 263 15.81 -18.96 24.59
C LEU A 263 15.26 -20.01 25.57
N VAL A 264 14.24 -20.78 25.15
CA VAL A 264 13.43 -21.67 26.02
C VAL A 264 13.73 -23.16 25.82
N ALA A 265 14.75 -23.53 25.03
CA ALA A 265 15.07 -24.94 24.83
C ALA A 265 15.63 -25.64 26.09
N LYS A 266 15.18 -26.89 26.26
CA LYS A 266 15.42 -27.76 27.43
C LYS A 266 16.89 -28.14 27.60
N ARG A 267 17.58 -28.40 26.49
CA ARG A 267 19.01 -28.71 26.40
C ARG A 267 19.56 -27.93 25.22
N LEU A 268 20.47 -27.01 25.50
CA LEU A 268 21.38 -26.48 24.49
C LEU A 268 22.71 -27.14 24.76
N GLY A 269 23.39 -27.62 23.72
CA GLY A 269 24.72 -28.22 23.82
C GLY A 269 24.78 -29.58 24.51
N ASN A 270 25.90 -30.26 24.26
CA ASN A 270 26.23 -31.56 24.86
C ASN A 270 27.29 -31.47 25.97
N LYS A 271 27.95 -30.32 26.15
CA LYS A 271 29.06 -30.16 27.11
C LYS A 271 28.63 -29.30 28.29
N PHE A 272 28.90 -29.79 29.50
CA PHE A 272 28.67 -29.05 30.76
C PHE A 272 29.49 -27.75 30.89
N THR A 273 30.48 -27.53 30.00
CA THR A 273 31.37 -26.36 29.96
C THR A 273 30.90 -25.24 29.03
N ASP A 274 29.81 -25.43 28.31
CA ASP A 274 29.36 -24.46 27.32
C ASP A 274 28.55 -23.33 27.97
N ASN A 275 28.87 -22.08 27.62
CA ASN A 275 28.24 -20.86 28.14
C ASN A 275 26.83 -20.65 27.56
N HIS A 276 25.92 -21.61 27.78
CA HIS A 276 24.52 -21.53 27.33
C HIS A 276 23.77 -20.33 27.92
N TRP A 277 24.25 -19.78 29.04
CA TRP A 277 23.74 -18.56 29.66
C TRP A 277 23.93 -17.34 28.75
N GLU A 278 25.09 -17.21 28.09
CA GLU A 278 25.39 -16.07 27.21
C GLU A 278 24.50 -16.06 25.96
N LEU A 279 24.27 -17.23 25.36
CA LEU A 279 23.38 -17.36 24.21
C LEU A 279 21.94 -17.01 24.57
N ARG A 280 21.44 -17.43 25.74
CA ARG A 280 20.12 -17.02 26.23
C ARG A 280 20.04 -15.52 26.48
N ASN A 281 21.07 -14.93 27.09
CA ASN A 281 21.15 -13.47 27.30
C ASN A 281 21.16 -12.71 25.96
N PHE A 282 21.87 -13.24 24.96
CA PHE A 282 21.91 -12.65 23.62
C PHE A 282 20.54 -12.77 22.91
N ALA A 283 19.90 -13.94 22.96
CA ALA A 283 18.58 -14.16 22.39
C ALA A 283 17.53 -13.26 23.05
N ALA A 284 17.56 -13.11 24.39
CA ALA A 284 16.66 -12.20 25.10
C ALA A 284 16.84 -10.73 24.67
N LYS A 285 18.10 -10.27 24.51
CA LYS A 285 18.39 -8.93 23.97
C LYS A 285 17.90 -8.77 22.53
N LEU A 286 18.02 -9.82 21.71
CA LEU A 286 17.54 -9.82 20.33
C LEU A 286 16.01 -9.70 20.27
N VAL A 287 15.29 -10.51 21.05
CA VAL A 287 13.82 -10.42 21.19
C VAL A 287 13.40 -9.02 21.63
N ALA A 288 14.07 -8.44 22.63
CA ALA A 288 13.78 -7.08 23.07
C ALA A 288 14.02 -6.05 21.97
N SER A 289 15.08 -6.19 21.18
CA SER A 289 15.34 -5.31 20.03
C SER A 289 14.24 -5.41 18.97
N ILE A 290 13.74 -6.63 18.69
CA ILE A 290 12.65 -6.87 17.75
C ILE A 290 11.36 -6.23 18.28
N CYS A 291 11.00 -6.47 19.54
CA CYS A 291 9.80 -5.91 20.15
C CYS A 291 9.82 -4.37 20.22
N LYS A 292 10.98 -3.76 20.48
CA LYS A 292 11.10 -2.28 20.44
C LYS A 292 10.95 -1.71 19.04
N ARG A 293 11.53 -2.37 18.03
CA ARG A 293 11.51 -1.88 16.65
C ARG A 293 10.13 -2.07 15.99
N PHE A 294 9.52 -3.24 16.18
CA PHE A 294 8.30 -3.64 15.47
C PHE A 294 7.03 -3.64 16.32
N GLY A 295 7.12 -3.33 17.63
CA GLY A 295 5.98 -3.35 18.55
C GLY A 295 4.87 -2.35 18.20
N HIS A 296 5.23 -1.23 17.53
CA HIS A 296 4.25 -0.23 17.09
C HIS A 296 3.47 -0.66 15.84
N VAL A 297 4.10 -1.45 14.95
CA VAL A 297 3.47 -1.96 13.72
C VAL A 297 2.63 -3.19 14.01
N TYR A 298 3.11 -4.07 14.90
CA TYR A 298 2.46 -5.34 15.22
C TYR A 298 2.03 -5.39 16.70
N HIS A 299 0.83 -4.89 16.99
CA HIS A 299 0.23 -4.97 18.32
C HIS A 299 0.10 -6.42 18.84
N ASN A 300 0.03 -7.42 17.95
CA ASN A 300 -0.07 -8.83 18.33
C ASN A 300 1.29 -9.48 18.69
N LEU A 301 2.42 -8.88 18.33
CA LEU A 301 3.74 -9.50 18.52
C LEU A 301 4.11 -9.57 20.01
N GLN A 302 4.03 -8.44 20.71
CA GLN A 302 4.42 -8.35 22.12
C GLN A 302 3.55 -9.20 23.05
N PRO A 303 2.20 -9.22 22.94
CA PRO A 303 1.34 -10.12 23.71
C PRO A 303 1.63 -11.60 23.45
N ARG A 304 1.89 -12.00 22.19
CA ARG A 304 2.18 -13.39 21.83
C ARG A 304 3.49 -13.88 22.43
N VAL A 305 4.55 -13.06 22.37
CA VAL A 305 5.85 -13.37 22.97
C VAL A 305 5.73 -13.48 24.49
N THR A 306 5.08 -12.49 25.12
CA THR A 306 4.86 -12.45 26.57
C THR A 306 4.08 -13.68 27.05
N ARG A 307 2.99 -14.05 26.36
CA ARG A 307 2.20 -15.25 26.70
C ARG A 307 3.03 -16.54 26.58
N THR A 308 3.88 -16.64 25.56
CA THR A 308 4.75 -17.82 25.37
C THR A 308 5.78 -17.93 26.50
N LEU A 309 6.40 -16.81 26.91
CA LEU A 309 7.37 -16.78 28.00
C LEU A 309 6.73 -16.99 29.37
N LEU A 310 5.53 -16.43 29.61
CA LEU A 310 4.77 -16.68 30.84
C LEU A 310 4.37 -18.15 30.97
N HIS A 311 3.92 -18.78 29.89
CA HIS A 311 3.65 -20.22 29.87
C HIS A 311 4.94 -21.04 30.11
N ALA A 312 6.10 -20.57 29.61
CA ALA A 312 7.40 -21.14 29.95
C ALA A 312 7.78 -20.99 31.42
N PHE A 313 7.37 -19.90 32.06
CA PHE A 313 7.71 -19.59 33.43
C PHE A 313 6.81 -20.31 34.45
N LEU A 314 5.50 -20.36 34.20
CA LEU A 314 4.50 -20.91 35.14
C LEU A 314 4.47 -22.44 35.22
N ASP A 315 5.00 -23.15 34.21
CA ASP A 315 5.01 -24.61 34.19
C ASP A 315 6.11 -25.18 35.10
N PRO A 316 5.78 -25.85 36.24
CA PRO A 316 6.77 -26.34 37.20
C PRO A 316 7.54 -27.58 36.72
N THR A 317 7.16 -28.17 35.60
CA THR A 317 7.79 -29.37 35.01
C THR A 317 8.99 -29.04 34.12
N LYS A 318 9.28 -27.75 33.91
CA LYS A 318 10.34 -27.28 33.01
C LYS A 318 11.70 -27.25 33.72
N THR A 319 12.77 -27.32 32.93
CA THR A 319 14.13 -27.36 33.48
C THR A 319 14.60 -25.95 33.87
N PHE A 320 15.48 -25.86 34.87
CA PHE A 320 16.06 -24.59 35.34
C PHE A 320 16.55 -23.64 34.21
N PRO A 321 17.22 -24.13 33.14
CA PRO A 321 17.63 -23.28 32.03
C PRO A 321 16.47 -22.64 31.24
N GLN A 322 15.30 -23.29 31.22
CA GLN A 322 14.10 -22.75 30.56
C GLN A 322 13.47 -21.63 31.39
N HIS A 323 13.40 -21.81 32.72
CA HIS A 323 12.96 -20.76 33.63
C HIS A 323 13.87 -19.54 33.58
N TYR A 324 15.20 -19.73 33.56
CA TYR A 324 16.14 -18.63 33.38
C TYR A 324 15.92 -17.88 32.07
N GLY A 325 15.77 -18.61 30.95
CA GLY A 325 15.48 -18.00 29.64
C GLY A 325 14.18 -17.19 29.64
N ALA A 326 13.13 -17.72 30.28
CA ALA A 326 11.86 -17.04 30.42
C ALA A 326 11.98 -15.75 31.26
N ILE A 327 12.64 -15.80 32.41
CA ILE A 327 12.86 -14.64 33.29
C ILE A 327 13.68 -13.57 32.56
N GLN A 328 14.79 -13.96 31.92
CA GLN A 328 15.65 -13.04 31.20
C GLN A 328 14.93 -12.40 29.99
N GLY A 329 14.09 -13.17 29.31
CA GLY A 329 13.24 -12.66 28.22
C GLY A 329 12.22 -11.63 28.70
N LEU A 330 11.52 -11.93 29.81
CA LEU A 330 10.56 -11.01 30.43
C LEU A 330 11.25 -9.74 30.95
N ALA A 331 12.39 -9.88 31.62
CA ALA A 331 13.19 -8.74 32.08
C ALA A 331 13.65 -7.83 30.93
N ALA A 332 13.91 -8.38 29.75
CA ALA A 332 14.36 -7.63 28.59
C ALA A 332 13.22 -6.89 27.85
N LEU A 333 11.96 -7.33 28.01
CA LEU A 333 10.78 -6.71 27.37
C LEU A 333 10.38 -5.36 28.00
N GLY A 334 10.91 -5.04 29.19
CA GLY A 334 10.80 -3.72 29.82
C GLY A 334 9.82 -3.68 31.01
N PRO A 335 9.74 -2.53 31.70
CA PRO A 335 9.02 -2.39 32.97
C PRO A 335 7.49 -2.44 32.85
N SER A 336 6.94 -2.34 31.63
CA SER A 336 5.50 -2.50 31.39
C SER A 336 5.05 -3.97 31.37
N VAL A 337 5.98 -4.91 31.34
CA VAL A 337 5.73 -6.36 31.24
C VAL A 337 6.18 -7.12 32.49
N VAL A 338 7.15 -6.58 33.25
CA VAL A 338 7.70 -7.14 34.50
C VAL A 338 6.85 -6.73 35.69
#